data_AF-A0A382ZKF4-F1
#
_entry.id   AF-A0A382ZKF4-F1
#
_cell.length_a   1.000
_cell.length_b   1.000
_cell.length_c   1.000
_cell.angle_alpha   90.00
_cell.angle_beta   90.00
_cell.angle_gamma   90.00
#
_symmetry.space_group_name_H-M   'P 1'
#
loop_
_entity.id
_entity.type
_entity.pdbx_description
1 polymer ?
#
loop_
_entity_poly.entity_id
_entity_poly.type
_entity_poly.pdbx_seq_one_letter_code
_entity_poly.pdbx_strand_id
1 'polypeptide(L)'
;VPGSDVLHTTAVVPSRQYRRIAQAVPYMIEENLAVDVEDCFFALGDRNAQGDIEVAVVGFDIMQSWFDEIEQPGLNVTALITEHELVNAEADSAIVLDRGQAHIDLAGNGSV
;
A
#
# COMPACT_ATOMS: atom_id res chain seq x y z
N VAL A 1 -5.70 -2.07 8.20
CA VAL A 1 -6.27 -0.75 7.84
C VAL A 1 -7.11 -0.93 6.58
N PRO A 2 -8.19 -0.15 6.40
CA PRO A 2 -9.06 -0.27 5.24
C PRO A 2 -8.28 -0.21 3.93
N GLY A 3 -8.36 -1.27 3.12
CA GLY A 3 -7.72 -1.29 1.79
C GLY A 3 -8.33 -0.27 0.83
N SER A 4 -9.57 0.16 1.08
CA SER A 4 -10.23 1.22 0.32
C SER A 4 -9.56 2.59 0.46
N ASP A 5 -8.83 2.80 1.55
CA ASP A 5 -8.17 4.07 1.87
C ASP A 5 -6.70 4.07 1.43
N VAL A 6 -6.22 2.95 0.88
CA VAL A 6 -4.83 2.75 0.44
C VAL A 6 -4.80 2.48 -1.06
N LEU A 7 -4.06 3.31 -1.79
CA LEU A 7 -3.79 3.07 -3.21
C LEU A 7 -2.63 2.08 -3.35
N HIS A 8 -2.90 0.92 -3.92
CA HIS A 8 -1.88 -0.02 -4.37
C HIS A 8 -1.57 0.22 -5.85
N THR A 9 -0.30 0.47 -6.16
CA THR A 9 0.18 0.75 -7.51
C THR A 9 1.62 0.26 -7.69
N THR A 10 2.18 0.46 -8.88
CA THR A 10 3.58 0.17 -9.17
C THR A 10 4.30 1.41 -9.69
N ALA A 11 5.62 1.48 -9.45
CA ALA A 11 6.47 2.57 -9.91
C ALA A 11 7.68 2.04 -10.69
N VAL A 12 7.87 2.58 -11.89
CA VAL A 12 9.03 2.28 -12.75
C VAL A 12 10.20 3.16 -12.34
N VAL A 13 11.12 2.64 -11.52
CA VAL A 13 12.32 3.38 -11.10
C VAL A 13 13.60 2.72 -11.62
N PRO A 14 14.40 3.40 -12.47
CA PRO A 14 15.65 2.88 -13.03
C PRO A 14 16.82 2.98 -12.04
N SER A 15 16.62 2.50 -10.81
CA SER A 15 17.64 2.44 -9.79
C SER A 15 17.46 1.21 -8.92
N ARG A 16 18.57 0.58 -8.50
CA ARG A 16 18.56 -0.49 -7.49
C ARG A 16 18.84 0.01 -6.08
N GLN A 17 19.18 1.30 -5.92
CA GLN A 17 19.54 1.85 -4.62
C GLN A 17 18.27 2.34 -3.89
N TYR A 18 17.93 1.69 -2.76
CA TYR A 18 16.72 1.99 -1.98
C TYR A 18 16.50 3.49 -1.74
N ARG A 19 17.53 4.23 -1.33
CA ARG A 19 17.42 5.67 -1.07
C ARG A 19 16.99 6.47 -2.31
N ARG A 20 17.51 6.12 -3.49
CA ARG A 20 17.14 6.78 -4.75
C ARG A 20 15.74 6.38 -5.19
N ILE A 21 15.36 5.13 -4.94
CA ILE A 21 14.01 4.64 -5.15
C ILE A 21 13.02 5.47 -4.32
N ALA A 22 13.22 5.52 -3.01
CA ALA A 22 12.30 6.21 -2.10
C ALA A 22 12.13 7.71 -2.43
N GLN A 23 13.17 8.35 -2.96
CA GLN A 23 13.11 9.74 -3.41
C GLN A 23 12.40 9.92 -4.75
N ALA A 24 12.42 8.91 -5.62
CA ALA A 24 11.85 8.99 -6.96
C ALA A 24 10.39 8.54 -7.01
N VAL A 25 10.01 7.55 -6.20
CA VAL A 25 8.67 6.94 -6.23
C VAL A 25 7.55 7.97 -6.17
N PRO A 26 7.53 8.94 -5.24
CA PRO A 26 6.42 9.90 -5.14
C PRO A 26 6.14 10.60 -6.47
N TYR A 27 7.19 11.08 -7.13
CA TYR A 27 7.10 11.76 -8.43
C TYR A 27 6.80 10.84 -9.61
N MET A 28 7.12 9.54 -9.53
CA MET A 28 6.82 8.59 -10.61
C MET A 28 5.33 8.22 -10.68
N ILE A 29 4.59 8.40 -9.60
CA ILE A 29 3.17 8.03 -9.51
C ILE A 29 2.25 9.22 -9.20
N GLU A 30 2.79 10.44 -9.21
CA GLU A 30 2.08 11.68 -8.87
C GLU A 30 0.78 11.87 -9.68
N GLU A 31 0.81 11.57 -10.99
CA GLU A 31 -0.38 11.68 -11.85
C GLU A 31 -1.53 10.73 -11.47
N ASN A 32 -1.22 9.68 -10.69
CA ASN A 32 -2.22 8.72 -10.20
C ASN A 32 -2.79 9.12 -8.83
N LEU A 33 -2.24 10.15 -8.18
CA LEU A 33 -2.65 10.59 -6.85
C LEU A 33 -3.73 11.68 -6.94
N ALA A 34 -4.71 11.60 -6.04
CA ALA A 34 -5.76 12.61 -5.89
C ALA A 34 -5.35 13.76 -4.97
N VAL A 35 -4.22 13.63 -4.28
CA VAL A 35 -3.65 14.55 -3.30
C VAL A 35 -2.17 14.76 -3.60
N ASP A 36 -1.56 15.77 -2.99
CA ASP A 36 -0.14 16.07 -3.17
C ASP A 36 0.74 14.90 -2.67
N VAL A 37 1.84 14.63 -3.39
CA VAL A 37 2.86 13.66 -3.00
C VAL A 37 3.48 14.01 -1.65
N GLU A 38 3.57 15.30 -1.32
CA GLU A 38 4.07 15.78 -0.03
C GLU A 38 3.10 15.52 1.13
N ASP A 39 1.83 15.21 0.85
CA ASP A 39 0.80 14.90 1.85
C ASP A 39 0.51 13.38 1.95
N CYS A 40 1.41 12.55 1.42
CA CYS A 40 1.26 11.10 1.36
C CYS A 40 2.38 10.34 2.08
N PHE A 41 2.01 9.21 2.67
CA PHE A 41 2.95 8.17 3.08
C PHE A 41 3.08 7.10 1.98
N PHE A 42 4.32 6.68 1.73
CA PHE A 42 4.64 5.66 0.73
C PHE A 42 5.33 4.47 1.40
N ALA A 43 4.69 3.30 1.32
CA ALA A 43 5.32 2.03 1.65
C ALA A 43 5.85 1.39 0.37
N LEU A 44 7.12 0.98 0.38
CA LEU A 44 7.77 0.35 -0.76
C LEU A 44 7.85 -1.17 -0.54
N GLY A 45 7.25 -1.91 -1.46
CA GLY A 45 7.31 -3.36 -1.50
C GLY A 45 8.45 -3.90 -2.37
N ASP A 46 8.31 -5.16 -2.74
CA ASP A 46 9.24 -5.84 -3.62
C ASP A 46 9.06 -5.40 -5.08
N ARG A 47 9.92 -5.92 -5.96
CA ARG A 47 9.73 -5.75 -7.40
C ARG A 47 8.82 -6.85 -7.92
N ASN A 48 7.85 -6.46 -8.73
CA ASN A 48 7.04 -7.41 -9.48
C ASN A 48 7.85 -8.04 -10.63
N ALA A 49 7.17 -8.93 -11.34
CA ALA A 49 7.65 -9.61 -12.55
C ALA A 49 8.27 -8.70 -13.62
N GLN A 50 7.64 -7.55 -13.86
CA GLN A 50 8.06 -6.56 -14.84
C GLN A 50 9.27 -5.76 -14.35
N GLY A 51 9.66 -5.94 -13.09
CA GLY A 51 10.73 -5.23 -12.43
C GLY A 51 10.30 -3.89 -11.85
N ASP A 52 8.99 -3.60 -11.81
CA ASP A 52 8.44 -2.38 -11.21
C ASP A 52 8.30 -2.57 -9.72
N ILE A 53 8.38 -1.47 -8.97
CA ILE A 53 8.35 -1.51 -7.51
C ILE A 53 6.90 -1.43 -7.06
N GLU A 54 6.46 -2.35 -6.21
CA GLU A 54 5.15 -2.26 -5.57
C GLU A 54 5.12 -1.10 -4.57
N VAL A 55 4.04 -0.33 -4.59
CA VAL A 55 3.88 0.85 -3.75
C VAL A 55 2.48 0.86 -3.17
N ALA A 56 2.39 1.02 -1.85
CA ALA A 56 1.15 1.36 -1.16
C ALA A 56 1.21 2.82 -0.72
N VAL A 57 0.17 3.59 -1.03
CA VAL A 57 0.08 5.03 -0.75
C VAL A 57 -1.15 5.34 0.08
N VAL A 58 -0.97 6.14 1.12
CA VAL A 58 -2.07 6.64 1.97
C VAL A 58 -1.83 8.11 2.32
N GLY A 59 -2.91 8.89 2.39
CA GLY A 59 -2.84 10.28 2.85
C GLY A 59 -2.39 10.39 4.31
N PHE A 60 -1.62 11.43 4.64
CA PHE A 60 -1.18 11.66 6.01
C PHE A 60 -2.32 11.91 6.99
N ASP A 61 -3.39 12.57 6.56
CA ASP A 61 -4.60 12.81 7.34
C ASP A 61 -5.29 11.49 7.74
N ILE A 62 -5.43 10.56 6.80
CA ILE A 62 -5.98 9.22 7.04
C ILE A 62 -5.07 8.46 8.00
N MET A 63 -3.77 8.44 7.75
CA MET A 63 -2.81 7.76 8.63
C MET A 63 -2.85 8.30 10.06
N GLN A 64 -2.91 9.63 10.23
CA GLN A 64 -3.04 10.27 11.55
C GLN A 64 -4.34 9.87 12.23
N SER A 65 -5.46 9.83 11.50
CA SER A 65 -6.74 9.40 12.08
C SER A 65 -6.68 7.97 12.65
N TRP A 66 -5.98 7.06 11.98
CA TRP A 66 -5.76 5.71 12.52
C TRP A 66 -4.88 5.72 13.75
N PHE A 67 -3.81 6.52 13.77
CA PHE A 67 -2.97 6.65 14.97
C PHE A 67 -3.74 7.25 16.15
N ASP A 68 -4.57 8.27 15.92
CA ASP A 68 -5.41 8.88 16.96
C ASP A 68 -6.43 7.88 17.53
N GLU A 69 -6.99 7.00 16.70
CA GLU A 69 -7.89 5.93 17.14
C GLU A 69 -7.16 4.81 17.91
N ILE A 70 -5.91 4.54 17.52
CA ILE A 70 -5.08 3.47 18.08
C ILE A 70 -4.30 3.95 19.32
N GLU A 71 -4.15 5.26 19.53
CA GLU A 71 -3.40 5.89 20.64
C GLU A 71 -4.01 5.50 22.00
N GLN A 72 -3.57 4.36 22.49
CA GLN A 72 -3.90 3.82 23.80
C GLN A 72 -2.59 3.61 24.56
N PRO A 73 -2.51 4.05 25.83
CA PRO A 73 -1.31 3.87 26.64
C PRO A 73 -0.86 2.41 26.65
N GLY A 74 0.35 2.16 26.13
CA GLY A 74 0.99 0.83 26.15
C GLY A 74 0.94 0.04 24.85
N LEU A 75 0.32 0.55 23.77
CA LEU A 75 0.36 -0.10 22.47
C LEU A 75 1.48 0.48 21.58
N ASN A 76 2.39 -0.37 21.12
CA ASN A 76 3.44 -0.01 20.16
C ASN A 76 3.07 -0.58 18.79
N VAL A 77 2.56 0.26 17.88
CA VAL A 77 2.24 -0.16 16.50
C VAL A 77 3.54 -0.41 15.73
N THR A 78 3.76 -1.66 15.32
CA THR A 78 4.97 -2.07 14.57
C THR A 78 4.73 -2.21 13.08
N ALA A 79 3.48 -2.43 12.67
CA ALA A 79 3.07 -2.54 11.28
C ALA A 79 1.59 -2.18 11.14
N LEU A 80 1.26 -1.55 10.01
CA LEU A 80 -0.10 -1.38 9.51
C LEU A 80 -0.15 -2.11 8.17
N ILE A 81 -1.05 -3.09 8.07
CA ILE A 81 -1.23 -3.95 6.89
C ILE A 81 -2.67 -3.78 6.42
N THR A 82 -2.91 -3.77 5.12
CA THR A 82 -4.27 -3.65 4.58
C THR A 82 -5.02 -4.98 4.75
N GLU A 83 -6.35 -4.95 4.96
CA GLU A 83 -7.04 -6.22 5.24
C GLU A 83 -7.06 -7.21 4.07
N HIS A 84 -6.95 -6.74 2.82
CA HIS A 84 -6.92 -7.64 1.67
C HIS A 84 -5.60 -8.44 1.59
N GLU A 85 -4.48 -7.89 2.08
CA GLU A 85 -3.20 -8.61 2.21
C GLU A 85 -3.25 -9.72 3.28
N LEU A 86 -4.25 -9.72 4.16
CA LEU A 86 -4.46 -10.79 5.14
C LEU A 86 -5.22 -11.99 4.56
N VAL A 87 -5.77 -11.85 3.35
CA VAL A 87 -6.46 -12.92 2.65
C VAL A 87 -5.41 -13.87 2.06
N ASN A 88 -5.22 -15.01 2.71
CA ASN A 88 -4.34 -16.05 2.17
C ASN A 88 -5.02 -16.74 0.98
N ALA A 89 -4.85 -16.19 -0.21
CA ALA A 89 -5.29 -16.80 -1.45
C ALA A 89 -4.29 -17.90 -1.85
N GLU A 90 -4.59 -19.16 -1.54
CA GLU A 90 -3.87 -20.30 -2.15
C GLU A 90 -4.14 -20.42 -3.68
N ALA A 91 -5.02 -19.57 -4.23
CA ALA A 91 -5.47 -19.55 -5.63
C ALA A 91 -5.16 -18.19 -6.31
N ASP A 92 -5.31 -18.13 -7.64
CA ASP A 92 -5.04 -16.93 -8.47
C ASP A 92 -5.87 -15.68 -8.08
N SER A 93 -6.86 -15.79 -7.21
CA SER A 93 -7.55 -14.66 -6.61
C SER A 93 -8.38 -15.12 -5.41
N ALA A 94 -8.64 -14.23 -4.48
CA ALA A 94 -9.57 -14.44 -3.38
C ALA A 94 -10.51 -13.25 -3.22
N ILE A 95 -11.75 -13.54 -2.81
CA ILE A 95 -12.74 -12.53 -2.45
C ILE A 95 -13.26 -12.87 -1.07
N VAL A 96 -13.16 -11.91 -0.15
CA VAL A 96 -13.74 -11.99 1.19
C VAL A 96 -14.89 -10.99 1.28
N LEU A 97 -16.06 -11.49 1.66
CA LEU A 97 -17.24 -10.66 1.93
C LEU A 97 -17.38 -10.48 3.44
N ASP A 98 -17.22 -9.25 3.93
CA ASP A 98 -17.44 -8.91 5.35
C ASP A 98 -18.38 -7.71 5.46
N ARG A 99 -19.45 -7.85 6.27
CA ARG A 99 -20.39 -6.76 6.61
C ARG A 99 -20.88 -5.89 5.45
N GLY A 100 -21.05 -6.47 4.26
CA GLY A 100 -21.50 -5.76 3.05
C GLY A 100 -20.40 -5.11 2.23
N GLN A 101 -19.13 -5.29 2.61
CA GLN A 101 -17.95 -4.96 1.84
C GLN A 101 -17.38 -6.21 1.17
N ALA A 102 -16.74 -6.01 0.02
CA ALA A 102 -16.01 -7.05 -0.69
C ALA A 102 -14.52 -6.65 -0.72
N HIS A 103 -13.69 -7.44 -0.06
CA HIS A 103 -12.23 -7.33 -0.12
C HIS A 103 -11.77 -8.30 -1.20
N ILE A 104 -10.98 -7.82 -2.14
CA ILE A 104 -10.55 -8.59 -3.31
C ILE A 104 -9.03 -8.61 -3.31
N ASP A 105 -8.48 -9.80 -3.37
CA ASP A 105 -7.08 -10.05 -3.69
C ASP A 105 -7.02 -10.73 -5.08
N LEU A 106 -6.25 -10.14 -5.99
CA LEU A 106 -6.04 -10.67 -7.33
C LEU A 106 -4.58 -11.10 -7.42
N ALA A 107 -4.32 -12.40 -7.56
CA ALA A 107 -2.97 -12.86 -7.88
C ALA A 107 -2.63 -12.29 -9.25
N GLY A 108 -1.66 -11.38 -9.25
CA GLY A 108 -1.33 -10.55 -10.40
C GLY A 108 -0.61 -9.27 -10.04
N ASN A 109 -0.70 -8.81 -8.79
CA ASN A 109 0.15 -7.73 -8.28
C ASN A 109 1.44 -8.23 -7.61
N GLY A 110 1.65 -9.55 -7.50
CA GLY A 110 2.92 -10.17 -7.13
C GLY A 110 3.12 -11.47 -7.91
N SER A 111 4.16 -11.53 -8.74
CA SER A 111 4.65 -12.70 -9.51
C SER A 111 3.90 -13.12 -10.79
N VAL A 112 4.54 -12.84 -11.94
CA VAL A 112 4.72 -13.77 -13.08
C VAL A 112 6.20 -13.81 -13.48
#